data_AF-A0A177ENQ6-F1
#
_entry.id   AF-A0A177ENQ6-F1
#
_cell.length_a   1.000
_cell.length_b   1.000
_cell.length_c   1.000
_cell.angle_alpha   90.00
_cell.angle_beta   90.00
_cell.angle_gamma   90.00
#
_symmetry.space_group_name_H-M   'P 1'
#
loop_
_entity.id
_entity.type
_entity.pdbx_description
1 polymer ?
#
loop_
_entity_poly.entity_id
_entity_poly.type
_entity_poly.pdbx_seq_one_letter_code
_entity_poly.pdbx_strand_id
1 'polypeptide(L)'
;MPVRAIEKKPTLLKRVANFICYPFIKHRKQKTQLYTTEVTNALLYLINKQAYLNKQIFMHARLNTDMKENFKQFECIDYTRYSHEDIFGFVKLYLLKELGPPVKSSIIKRIIDSKYDKTHIPGIVKDIFTNSNLYTIRNLQIMFCLLIYTYKIFNYNSISGMFLVGAFIPLFFGEKEILRLKKKNPQKYFTLINRWNDIIKYLPKGSIH
;
A
#
# COMPACT_ATOMS: atom_id res chain seq x y z
N MET A 1 14.91 -48.62 6.20
CA MET A 1 14.80 -47.32 6.90
C MET A 1 13.84 -46.44 6.12
N PRO A 2 12.80 -45.84 6.70
CA PRO A 2 11.93 -44.96 5.95
C PRO A 2 12.70 -43.69 5.61
N VAL A 3 12.80 -43.40 4.31
CA VAL A 3 13.40 -42.17 3.78
C VAL A 3 12.55 -40.99 4.29
N ARG A 4 13.10 -40.19 5.21
CA ARG A 4 12.45 -38.94 5.64
C ARG A 4 12.29 -38.05 4.41
N ALA A 5 11.05 -37.79 4.00
CA ALA A 5 10.76 -36.77 3.01
C ALA A 5 11.28 -35.43 3.56
N ILE A 6 12.32 -34.88 2.91
CA ILE A 6 12.79 -33.53 3.21
C ILE A 6 11.68 -32.59 2.75
N GLU A 7 10.84 -32.14 3.69
CA GLU A 7 9.82 -31.14 3.40
C GLU A 7 10.49 -29.92 2.77
N LYS A 8 10.14 -29.62 1.51
CA LYS A 8 10.63 -28.42 0.83
C LYS A 8 10.21 -27.20 1.65
N LYS A 9 11.18 -26.54 2.27
CA LYS A 9 10.99 -25.26 2.95
C LYS A 9 10.19 -24.33 2.03
N PRO A 10 9.10 -23.71 2.50
CA PRO A 10 8.28 -22.83 1.67
C PRO A 10 9.15 -21.72 1.09
N THR A 11 8.96 -21.41 -0.20
CA THR A 11 9.64 -20.30 -0.88
C THR A 11 9.37 -18.98 -0.15
N LEU A 12 10.26 -18.00 -0.29
CA LEU A 12 10.09 -16.67 0.32
C LEU A 12 8.70 -16.09 0.04
N LEU A 13 8.18 -16.34 -1.17
CA LEU A 13 6.87 -15.89 -1.62
C LEU A 13 5.71 -16.61 -0.91
N LYS A 14 5.80 -17.94 -0.72
CA LYS A 14 4.83 -18.69 0.11
C LYS A 14 4.91 -18.29 1.59
N ARG A 15 6.09 -17.95 2.10
CA ARG A 15 6.25 -17.43 3.46
C ARG A 15 5.62 -16.05 3.61
N VAL A 16 5.84 -15.16 2.64
CA VAL A 16 5.23 -13.82 2.60
C VAL A 16 3.72 -13.93 2.42
N ALA A 17 3.21 -14.80 1.55
CA ALA A 17 1.77 -15.04 1.38
C ALA A 17 1.14 -15.64 2.65
N ASN A 18 1.73 -16.69 3.24
CA ASN A 18 1.24 -17.27 4.49
C ASN A 18 1.29 -16.27 5.65
N PHE A 19 2.28 -15.37 5.66
CA PHE A 19 2.38 -14.31 6.64
C PHE A 19 1.34 -13.20 6.39
N ILE A 20 1.12 -12.81 5.13
CA ILE A 20 0.09 -11.86 4.67
C ILE A 20 -1.33 -12.42 4.84
N CYS A 21 -1.50 -13.73 4.90
CA CYS A 21 -2.79 -14.39 5.10
C CYS A 21 -2.98 -14.89 6.54
N TYR A 22 -2.00 -14.74 7.44
CA TYR A 22 -2.15 -15.16 8.83
C TYR A 22 -3.14 -14.22 9.55
N PRO A 23 -4.25 -14.74 10.11
CA PRO A 23 -5.22 -13.94 10.85
C PRO A 23 -4.63 -13.54 12.21
N PHE A 24 -4.48 -12.23 12.43
CA PHE A 24 -4.06 -11.66 13.72
C PHE A 24 -5.21 -11.72 14.73
N ILE A 25 -5.43 -12.89 15.33
CA ILE A 25 -6.43 -13.03 16.41
C ILE A 25 -5.84 -12.52 17.76
N LYS A 26 -4.50 -12.44 17.91
CA LYS A 26 -3.89 -12.32 19.25
C LYS A 26 -3.66 -10.90 19.83
N HIS A 27 -3.86 -9.80 19.10
CA HIS A 27 -3.50 -8.47 19.63
C HIS A 27 -4.51 -7.33 19.32
N ARG A 28 -5.82 -7.57 19.49
CA ARG A 28 -6.85 -6.51 19.48
C ARG A 28 -6.72 -5.46 20.60
N LYS A 29 -5.84 -5.66 21.60
CA LYS A 29 -5.80 -4.81 22.81
C LYS A 29 -5.25 -3.39 22.59
N GLN A 30 -4.62 -3.09 21.46
CA GLN A 30 -4.11 -1.74 21.15
C GLN A 30 -4.85 -1.16 19.93
N LYS A 31 -5.49 0.00 20.12
CA LYS A 31 -6.29 0.70 19.10
C LYS A 31 -5.55 0.86 17.77
N THR A 32 -4.26 1.21 17.79
CA THR A 32 -3.44 1.34 16.58
C THR A 32 -3.29 0.01 15.81
N GLN A 33 -3.15 -1.11 16.51
CA GLN A 33 -3.01 -2.43 15.89
C GLN A 33 -4.34 -2.90 15.29
N LEU A 34 -5.46 -2.63 15.95
CA LEU A 34 -6.80 -2.87 15.42
C LEU A 34 -6.98 -2.16 14.06
N TYR A 35 -6.68 -0.87 14.03
CA TYR A 35 -6.83 -0.04 12.83
C TYR A 35 -5.90 -0.49 11.70
N THR A 36 -4.66 -0.85 12.05
CA THR A 36 -3.68 -1.33 11.05
C THR A 36 -4.09 -2.69 10.48
N THR A 37 -4.65 -3.57 11.32
CA THR A 37 -5.18 -4.88 10.91
C THR A 37 -6.39 -4.72 9.99
N GLU A 38 -7.31 -3.82 10.32
CA GLU A 38 -8.49 -3.58 9.50
C GLU A 38 -8.13 -2.98 8.13
N VAL A 39 -7.16 -2.06 8.09
CA VAL A 39 -6.61 -1.56 6.82
C VAL A 39 -5.97 -2.69 6.01
N THR A 40 -5.27 -3.62 6.66
CA THR A 40 -4.70 -4.81 5.99
C THR A 40 -5.83 -5.65 5.37
N ASN A 41 -6.86 -5.95 6.14
CA ASN A 41 -8.00 -6.77 5.72
C ASN A 41 -8.75 -6.13 4.54
N ALA A 42 -9.02 -4.83 4.61
CA ALA A 42 -9.66 -4.08 3.53
C ALA A 42 -8.81 -4.10 2.24
N LEU A 43 -7.49 -3.88 2.35
CA LEU A 43 -6.58 -3.96 1.20
C LEU A 43 -6.53 -5.36 0.59
N LEU A 44 -6.50 -6.42 1.40
CA LEU A 44 -6.53 -7.80 0.93
C LEU A 44 -7.86 -8.15 0.24
N TYR A 45 -8.98 -7.67 0.79
CA TYR A 45 -10.29 -7.82 0.18
C TYR A 45 -10.33 -7.21 -1.23
N LEU A 46 -9.82 -5.99 -1.39
CA LEU A 46 -9.73 -5.31 -2.69
C LEU A 46 -8.88 -6.09 -3.70
N ILE A 47 -7.76 -6.67 -3.28
CA ILE A 47 -6.93 -7.52 -4.15
C ILE A 47 -7.69 -8.78 -4.56
N ASN A 48 -8.32 -9.47 -3.60
CA ASN A 48 -9.04 -10.72 -3.84
C ASN A 48 -10.24 -10.53 -4.77
N LYS A 49 -10.95 -9.41 -4.66
CA LYS A 49 -12.07 -9.05 -5.56
C LYS A 49 -11.61 -8.43 -6.88
N GLN A 50 -10.30 -8.41 -7.14
CA GLN A 50 -9.70 -7.82 -8.33
C GLN A 50 -10.16 -6.37 -8.57
N ALA A 51 -10.37 -5.61 -7.48
CA ALA A 51 -10.87 -4.24 -7.55
C ALA A 51 -9.94 -3.33 -8.38
N TYR A 52 -8.66 -3.68 -8.50
CA TYR A 52 -7.69 -3.02 -9.37
C TYR A 52 -8.11 -2.93 -10.84
N LEU A 53 -9.05 -3.78 -11.31
CA LEU A 53 -9.64 -3.70 -12.66
C LEU A 53 -10.55 -2.48 -12.85
N ASN A 54 -11.17 -1.96 -11.78
CA ASN A 54 -12.05 -0.81 -11.83
C ASN A 54 -11.26 0.48 -11.56
N LYS A 55 -11.12 1.35 -12.56
CA LYS A 55 -10.40 2.63 -12.43
C LYS A 55 -11.05 3.61 -11.45
N GLN A 56 -12.36 3.52 -11.24
CA GLN A 56 -13.10 4.46 -10.41
C GLN A 56 -12.70 4.35 -8.93
N ILE A 57 -12.18 3.21 -8.48
CA ILE A 57 -11.77 3.03 -7.08
C ILE A 57 -10.70 4.05 -6.66
N PHE A 58 -9.80 4.42 -7.57
CA PHE A 58 -8.70 5.36 -7.28
C PHE A 58 -9.09 6.81 -7.51
N MET A 59 -10.05 7.06 -8.41
CA MET A 59 -10.50 8.41 -8.81
C MET A 59 -11.61 8.93 -7.89
N HIS A 60 -12.52 8.06 -7.49
CA HIS A 60 -13.76 8.39 -6.79
C HIS A 60 -13.87 7.68 -5.44
N ALA A 61 -12.73 7.39 -4.81
CA ALA A 61 -12.68 6.89 -3.45
C ALA A 61 -13.53 7.77 -2.53
N ARG A 62 -14.57 7.19 -1.93
CA ARG A 62 -15.54 7.92 -1.10
C ARG A 62 -15.56 7.34 0.30
N LEU A 63 -15.62 8.20 1.30
CA LEU A 63 -15.74 7.74 2.68
C LEU A 63 -17.21 7.52 3.00
N ASN A 64 -17.61 6.26 3.13
CA ASN A 64 -18.94 5.91 3.60
C ASN A 64 -19.04 6.11 5.13
N THR A 65 -19.97 6.95 5.58
CA THR A 65 -20.16 7.26 7.01
C THR A 65 -20.67 6.06 7.79
N ASP A 66 -21.58 5.27 7.22
CA ASP A 66 -22.09 4.05 7.83
C ASP A 66 -20.97 3.01 8.02
N MET A 67 -20.11 2.81 7.02
CA MET A 67 -18.94 1.92 7.15
C MET A 67 -18.01 2.35 8.30
N LYS A 68 -17.81 3.66 8.46
CA LYS A 68 -16.99 4.24 9.54
C LYS A 68 -17.65 4.03 10.91
N GLU A 69 -18.96 4.21 11.00
CA GLU A 69 -19.73 4.02 12.22
C GLU A 69 -19.77 2.54 12.63
N ASN A 70 -20.01 1.63 11.68
CA ASN A 70 -19.95 0.20 11.90
C ASN A 70 -18.57 -0.24 12.41
N PHE A 71 -17.48 0.25 11.82
CA PHE A 71 -16.15 -0.08 12.35
C PHE A 71 -15.93 0.43 13.77
N LYS A 72 -16.40 1.64 14.10
CA LYS A 72 -16.29 2.18 15.46
C LYS A 72 -17.09 1.37 16.48
N GLN A 73 -18.24 0.83 16.09
CA GLN A 73 -19.13 0.10 16.96
C GLN A 73 -18.69 -1.37 17.13
N PHE A 74 -18.31 -2.03 16.05
CA PHE A 74 -18.08 -3.48 16.02
C PHE A 74 -16.60 -3.87 15.95
N GLU A 75 -15.69 -2.91 15.75
CA GLU A 75 -14.25 -3.16 15.57
C GLU A 75 -13.92 -4.14 14.43
N CYS A 76 -14.86 -4.30 13.50
CA CYS A 76 -14.74 -5.09 12.28
C CYS A 76 -15.71 -4.60 11.22
N ILE A 77 -15.48 -4.96 9.97
CA ILE A 77 -16.34 -4.57 8.86
C ILE A 77 -16.65 -5.79 7.98
N ASP A 78 -17.92 -5.96 7.66
CA ASP A 78 -18.33 -6.83 6.57
C ASP A 78 -18.22 -6.10 5.24
N TYR A 79 -17.13 -6.34 4.52
CA TYR A 79 -16.85 -5.68 3.24
C TYR A 79 -17.83 -6.04 2.12
N THR A 80 -18.63 -7.10 2.26
CA THR A 80 -19.59 -7.50 1.21
C THR A 80 -20.74 -6.50 1.05
N ARG A 81 -20.96 -5.64 2.05
CA ARG A 81 -22.03 -4.63 2.09
C ARG A 81 -21.64 -3.31 1.43
N TYR A 82 -20.38 -3.16 1.00
CA TYR A 82 -19.81 -1.89 0.56
C TYR A 82 -19.20 -1.97 -0.84
N SER A 83 -19.23 -0.87 -1.58
CA SER A 83 -18.56 -0.78 -2.88
C SER A 83 -17.04 -0.77 -2.71
N HIS A 84 -16.29 -1.09 -3.78
CA HIS A 84 -14.83 -1.02 -3.75
C HIS A 84 -14.33 0.41 -3.48
N GLU A 85 -15.06 1.43 -3.97
CA GLU A 85 -14.81 2.85 -3.75
C GLU A 85 -14.96 3.23 -2.27
N ASP A 86 -15.97 2.67 -1.58
CA ASP A 86 -16.20 2.84 -0.14
C ASP A 86 -15.05 2.24 0.66
N ILE A 87 -14.67 1.00 0.32
CA ILE A 87 -13.62 0.26 1.01
C ILE A 87 -12.26 0.94 0.81
N PHE A 88 -11.96 1.41 -0.40
CA PHE A 88 -10.73 2.15 -0.66
C PHE A 88 -10.75 3.53 0.03
N GLY A 89 -11.90 4.20 0.10
CA GLY A 89 -12.07 5.44 0.87
C GLY A 89 -11.82 5.23 2.37
N PHE A 90 -12.26 4.10 2.93
CA PHE A 90 -11.93 3.68 4.29
C PHE A 90 -10.42 3.50 4.48
N VAL A 91 -9.75 2.77 3.58
CA VAL A 91 -8.28 2.61 3.60
C VAL A 91 -7.59 3.97 3.60
N LYS A 92 -7.98 4.88 2.69
CA LYS A 92 -7.42 6.24 2.65
C LYS A 92 -7.60 6.97 3.97
N LEU A 93 -8.79 6.93 4.58
CA LEU A 93 -9.05 7.61 5.85
C LEU A 93 -8.10 7.14 6.95
N TYR A 94 -8.06 5.83 7.19
CA TYR A 94 -7.35 5.28 8.36
C TYR A 94 -5.84 5.30 8.17
N LEU A 95 -5.36 5.11 6.94
CA LEU A 95 -3.93 5.20 6.63
C LEU A 95 -3.43 6.65 6.69
N LEU A 96 -4.22 7.63 6.24
CA LEU A 96 -3.79 9.04 6.19
C LEU A 96 -4.02 9.82 7.51
N LYS A 97 -5.07 9.50 8.27
CA LYS A 97 -5.44 10.28 9.47
C LYS A 97 -5.09 9.61 10.79
N GLU A 98 -5.29 8.30 10.89
CA GLU A 98 -5.20 7.59 12.19
C GLU A 98 -3.85 6.89 12.38
N LEU A 99 -3.29 6.32 11.32
CA LEU A 99 -2.02 5.58 11.36
C LEU A 99 -0.80 6.43 11.00
N GLY A 100 -1.02 7.52 10.25
CA GLY A 100 0.04 8.34 9.70
C GLY A 100 0.73 7.72 8.47
N PRO A 101 1.54 8.50 7.75
CA PRO A 101 2.16 8.05 6.52
C PRO A 101 3.15 6.90 6.80
N PRO A 102 3.06 5.80 6.03
CA PRO A 102 3.91 4.64 6.25
C PRO A 102 5.36 4.85 5.78
N VAL A 103 5.63 5.90 4.99
CA VAL A 103 6.98 6.31 4.58
C VAL A 103 7.32 7.65 5.21
N LYS A 104 8.51 7.74 5.82
CA LYS A 104 9.00 8.97 6.45
C LYS A 104 9.24 10.07 5.42
N SER A 105 8.93 11.30 5.81
CA SER A 105 9.18 12.53 5.04
C SER A 105 10.64 12.72 4.59
N SER A 106 11.59 12.20 5.36
CA SER A 106 13.02 12.23 5.01
C SER A 106 13.33 11.50 3.70
N ILE A 107 12.54 10.48 3.35
CA ILE A 107 12.66 9.76 2.08
C ILE A 107 12.26 10.66 0.91
N ILE A 108 11.25 11.52 1.08
CA ILE A 108 10.85 12.51 0.06
C ILE A 108 12.05 13.41 -0.27
N LYS A 109 12.73 13.94 0.75
CA LYS A 109 13.90 14.82 0.57
C LYS A 109 14.99 14.14 -0.25
N ARG A 110 15.27 12.86 0.04
CA ARG A 110 16.27 12.07 -0.72
C ARG A 110 15.85 11.82 -2.15
N ILE A 111 14.57 11.57 -2.40
CA ILE A 111 14.06 11.31 -3.76
C ILE A 111 14.12 12.57 -4.61
N ILE A 112 13.82 13.75 -4.05
CA ILE A 112 13.80 15.02 -4.80
C ILE A 112 15.16 15.73 -4.84
N ASP A 113 16.19 15.19 -4.18
CA ASP A 113 17.54 15.76 -4.15
C ASP A 113 18.15 15.81 -5.56
N SER A 114 18.91 16.86 -5.88
CA SER A 114 19.58 16.96 -7.18
C SER A 114 20.63 15.86 -7.37
N LYS A 115 21.20 15.35 -6.29
CA LYS A 115 22.18 14.24 -6.29
C LYS A 115 21.54 12.85 -6.37
N TYR A 116 20.21 12.75 -6.45
CA TYR A 116 19.55 11.45 -6.62
C TYR A 116 20.00 10.79 -7.93
N ASP A 117 20.36 9.52 -7.83
CA ASP A 117 20.65 8.62 -8.93
C ASP A 117 19.98 7.25 -8.64
N LYS A 118 19.72 6.47 -9.70
CA LYS A 118 19.06 5.16 -9.61
C LYS A 118 19.85 4.15 -8.76
N THR A 119 21.17 4.33 -8.63
CA THR A 119 22.02 3.53 -7.73
C THR A 119 21.64 3.68 -6.26
N HIS A 120 20.94 4.76 -5.85
CA HIS A 120 20.45 4.95 -4.49
C HIS A 120 19.16 4.19 -4.17
N ILE A 121 18.46 3.65 -5.18
CA ILE A 121 17.15 2.99 -5.01
C ILE A 121 17.21 1.84 -3.99
N PRO A 122 18.18 0.90 -4.04
CA PRO A 122 18.25 -0.20 -3.06
C PRO A 122 18.34 0.30 -1.62
N GLY A 123 19.11 1.37 -1.38
CA GLY A 123 19.23 1.99 -0.05
C GLY A 123 17.93 2.64 0.42
N ILE A 124 17.23 3.35 -0.48
CA ILE A 124 15.92 3.95 -0.18
C ILE A 124 14.89 2.87 0.17
N VAL A 125 14.83 1.80 -0.63
CA VAL A 125 13.92 0.67 -0.40
C VAL A 125 14.24 -0.02 0.92
N LYS A 126 15.52 -0.26 1.21
CA LYS A 126 15.97 -0.80 2.50
C LYS A 126 15.46 0.05 3.66
N ASP A 127 15.66 1.37 3.60
CA ASP A 127 15.28 2.28 4.68
C ASP A 127 13.77 2.38 4.91
N ILE A 128 12.96 2.20 3.86
CA ILE A 128 11.49 2.12 3.97
C ILE A 128 11.08 0.88 4.78
N PHE A 129 11.76 -0.25 4.57
CA PHE A 129 11.40 -1.53 5.19
C PHE A 129 12.09 -1.80 6.53
N THR A 130 13.27 -1.26 6.81
CA THR A 130 14.00 -1.53 8.07
C THR A 130 13.55 -0.64 9.23
N ASN A 131 13.04 0.56 8.95
CA ASN A 131 12.70 1.56 9.98
C ASN A 131 11.20 1.62 10.32
N SER A 132 10.44 0.62 9.88
CA SER A 132 8.98 0.54 10.01
C SER A 132 8.60 -0.67 10.84
N ASN A 133 7.49 -0.58 11.59
CA ASN A 133 6.98 -1.77 12.28
C ASN A 133 6.41 -2.79 11.27
N LEU A 134 6.27 -4.03 11.71
CA LEU A 134 5.82 -5.15 10.88
C LEU A 134 4.48 -4.91 10.18
N TYR A 135 3.52 -4.28 10.87
CA TYR A 135 2.19 -4.02 10.33
C TYR A 135 2.22 -2.93 9.25
N THR A 136 3.01 -1.88 9.46
CA THR A 136 3.28 -0.82 8.46
C THR A 136 3.96 -1.41 7.23
N ILE A 137 4.96 -2.28 7.40
CA ILE A 137 5.63 -2.99 6.30
C ILE A 137 4.63 -3.80 5.48
N ARG A 138 3.72 -4.52 6.14
CA ARG A 138 2.69 -5.32 5.47
C ARG A 138 1.74 -4.45 4.65
N ASN A 139 1.24 -3.36 5.22
CA ASN A 139 0.41 -2.39 4.47
C ASN A 139 1.16 -1.80 3.28
N LEU A 140 2.45 -1.45 3.43
CA LEU A 140 3.30 -0.99 2.33
C LEU A 140 3.39 -2.04 1.21
N GLN A 141 3.67 -3.30 1.56
CA GLN A 141 3.77 -4.40 0.60
C GLN A 141 2.46 -4.62 -0.15
N ILE A 142 1.32 -4.61 0.55
CA ILE A 142 0.01 -4.82 -0.06
C ILE A 142 -0.37 -3.63 -0.96
N MET A 143 -0.07 -2.39 -0.56
CA MET A 143 -0.28 -1.22 -1.41
C MET A 143 0.61 -1.24 -2.67
N PHE A 144 1.88 -1.63 -2.54
CA PHE A 144 2.75 -1.83 -3.71
C PHE A 144 2.21 -2.94 -4.62
N CYS A 145 1.66 -4.02 -4.05
CA CYS A 145 1.02 -5.09 -4.81
C CYS A 145 -0.19 -4.57 -5.61
N LEU A 146 -1.10 -3.84 -4.95
CA LEU A 146 -2.26 -3.21 -5.59
C LEU A 146 -1.84 -2.28 -6.74
N LEU A 147 -0.79 -1.49 -6.52
CA LEU A 147 -0.23 -0.58 -7.51
C LEU A 147 0.38 -1.33 -8.72
N ILE A 148 1.18 -2.36 -8.46
CA ILE A 148 1.80 -3.18 -9.52
C ILE A 148 0.75 -3.92 -10.33
N TYR A 149 -0.27 -4.50 -9.69
CA TYR A 149 -1.36 -5.17 -10.39
C TYR A 149 -2.12 -4.19 -11.28
N THR A 150 -2.52 -3.04 -10.75
CA THR A 150 -3.20 -1.99 -11.53
C THR A 150 -2.34 -1.50 -12.71
N TYR A 151 -1.01 -1.42 -12.54
CA TYR A 151 -0.08 -1.05 -13.61
C TYR A 151 0.04 -2.13 -14.70
N LYS A 152 0.09 -3.42 -14.33
CA LYS A 152 0.22 -4.53 -15.29
C LYS A 152 -0.99 -4.67 -16.21
N ILE A 153 -2.18 -4.34 -15.71
CA ILE A 153 -3.41 -4.36 -16.50
C ILE A 153 -3.67 -3.02 -17.23
N PHE A 154 -2.65 -2.18 -17.41
CA PHE A 154 -2.76 -0.89 -18.09
C PHE A 154 -3.49 -0.99 -19.44
N ASN A 155 -3.20 -2.05 -20.20
CA ASN A 155 -3.84 -2.31 -21.50
C ASN A 155 -5.37 -2.50 -21.39
N TYR A 156 -5.89 -2.86 -20.20
CA TYR A 156 -7.30 -3.09 -19.94
C TYR A 156 -8.00 -1.92 -19.23
N ASN A 157 -7.28 -1.13 -18.42
CA ASN A 157 -7.87 -0.03 -17.63
C ASN A 157 -7.57 1.38 -18.18
N SER A 158 -6.67 1.50 -19.16
CA SER A 158 -6.20 2.75 -19.77
C SER A 158 -5.68 3.81 -18.77
N ILE A 159 -5.28 3.40 -17.55
CA ILE A 159 -4.80 4.32 -16.52
C ILE A 159 -3.31 4.57 -16.70
N SER A 160 -2.92 5.78 -17.08
CA SER A 160 -1.49 6.09 -17.21
C SER A 160 -0.74 5.78 -15.90
N GLY A 161 0.40 5.09 -15.99
CA GLY A 161 1.19 4.75 -14.81
C GLY A 161 1.54 5.98 -13.96
N MET A 162 1.75 7.13 -14.61
CA MET A 162 1.98 8.43 -13.96
C MET A 162 0.79 8.88 -13.11
N PHE A 163 -0.45 8.76 -13.62
CA PHE A 163 -1.65 9.09 -12.86
C PHE A 163 -1.79 8.18 -11.63
N LEU A 164 -1.62 6.88 -11.84
CA LEU A 164 -1.74 5.88 -10.78
C LEU A 164 -0.68 6.11 -9.67
N VAL A 165 0.57 6.37 -10.06
CA VAL A 165 1.65 6.75 -9.13
C VAL A 165 1.29 8.02 -8.37
N GLY A 166 0.75 9.03 -9.05
CA GLY A 166 0.27 10.27 -8.44
C GLY A 166 -0.85 10.07 -7.42
N ALA A 167 -1.78 9.15 -7.67
CA ALA A 167 -2.88 8.82 -6.77
C ALA A 167 -2.41 8.09 -5.49
N PHE A 168 -1.36 7.28 -5.60
CA PHE A 168 -0.83 6.51 -4.46
C PHE A 168 0.23 7.25 -3.65
N ILE A 169 0.94 8.23 -4.22
CA ILE A 169 1.96 9.02 -3.49
C ILE A 169 1.43 9.62 -2.17
N PRO A 170 0.24 10.23 -2.12
CA PRO A 170 -0.36 10.68 -0.86
C PRO A 170 -0.52 9.56 0.17
N LEU A 171 -0.77 8.31 -0.24
CA LEU A 171 -0.91 7.16 0.66
C LEU A 171 0.43 6.74 1.26
N PHE A 172 1.54 6.90 0.54
CA PHE A 172 2.86 6.58 1.07
C PHE A 172 3.41 7.65 2.00
N PHE A 173 3.21 8.92 1.64
CA PHE A 173 3.92 10.05 2.25
C PHE A 173 3.03 11.01 3.05
N GLY A 174 1.71 10.81 2.98
CA GLY A 174 0.74 11.64 3.69
C GLY A 174 0.22 12.79 2.82
N GLU A 175 -1.10 12.99 2.84
CA GLU A 175 -1.78 13.95 1.99
C GLU A 175 -1.35 15.40 2.27
N LYS A 176 -1.24 15.80 3.54
CA LYS A 176 -0.82 17.16 3.92
C LYS A 176 0.57 17.52 3.39
N GLU A 177 1.51 16.57 3.47
CA GLU A 177 2.89 16.80 3.03
C GLU A 177 2.98 16.89 1.51
N ILE A 178 2.29 16.00 0.80
CA ILE A 178 2.24 16.01 -0.66
C ILE A 178 1.52 17.25 -1.19
N LEU A 179 0.41 17.65 -0.59
CA LEU A 179 -0.29 18.89 -0.96
C LEU A 179 0.60 20.12 -0.74
N ARG A 180 1.35 20.17 0.36
CA ARG A 180 2.31 21.24 0.62
C ARG A 180 3.43 21.26 -0.43
N LEU A 181 3.98 20.11 -0.80
CA LEU A 181 5.01 20.00 -1.83
C LEU A 181 4.47 20.46 -3.19
N LYS A 182 3.28 20.00 -3.58
CA LYS A 182 2.62 20.36 -4.84
C LYS A 182 2.35 21.87 -4.93
N LYS A 183 1.92 22.51 -3.84
CA LYS A 183 1.66 23.96 -3.81
C LYS A 183 2.94 24.80 -3.83
N LYS A 184 3.95 24.42 -3.03
CA LYS A 184 5.18 25.22 -2.88
C LYS A 184 6.18 25.03 -4.02
N ASN A 185 6.26 23.82 -4.57
CA ASN A 185 7.24 23.50 -5.61
C ASN A 185 6.71 22.39 -6.54
N PRO A 186 5.85 22.74 -7.52
CA PRO A 186 5.28 21.79 -8.47
C PRO A 186 6.34 20.97 -9.21
N GLN A 187 7.47 21.60 -9.57
CA GLN A 187 8.58 20.91 -10.24
C GLN A 187 9.13 19.76 -9.39
N LYS A 188 9.39 19.99 -8.09
CA LYS A 188 9.84 18.93 -7.17
C LYS A 188 8.78 17.86 -6.96
N TYR A 189 7.49 18.20 -7.01
CA TYR A 189 6.41 17.20 -6.99
C TYR A 189 6.42 16.31 -8.23
N PHE A 190 6.60 16.88 -9.43
CA PHE A 190 6.78 16.08 -10.65
C PHE A 190 8.03 15.20 -10.60
N THR A 191 9.15 15.72 -10.09
CA THR A 191 10.37 14.94 -9.84
C THR A 191 10.11 13.77 -8.89
N LEU A 192 9.35 13.99 -7.81
CA LEU A 192 8.94 12.93 -6.90
C LEU A 192 8.14 11.84 -7.62
N ILE A 193 7.14 12.20 -8.43
CA ILE A 193 6.34 11.23 -9.21
C ILE A 193 7.25 10.38 -10.11
N ASN A 194 8.13 11.03 -10.88
CA ASN A 194 8.98 10.35 -11.85
C ASN A 194 9.96 9.38 -11.17
N ARG A 195 10.62 9.81 -10.09
CA ARG A 195 11.61 8.98 -9.38
C ARG A 195 10.96 7.93 -8.47
N TRP A 196 9.75 8.20 -7.96
CA TRP A 196 8.97 7.18 -7.25
C TRP A 196 8.55 6.05 -8.20
N ASN A 197 8.21 6.37 -9.45
CA ASN A 197 7.96 5.35 -10.48
C ASN A 197 9.18 4.44 -10.73
N ASP A 198 10.41 4.99 -10.70
CA ASP A 198 11.63 4.18 -10.80
C ASP A 198 11.79 3.24 -9.59
N ILE A 199 11.50 3.71 -8.38
CA ILE A 199 11.51 2.89 -7.16
C ILE A 199 10.48 1.75 -7.25
N ILE A 200 9.26 2.04 -7.73
CA ILE A 200 8.21 1.04 -7.90
C ILE A 200 8.64 -0.04 -8.92
N LYS A 201 9.30 0.35 -10.01
CA LYS A 201 9.82 -0.59 -11.02
C LYS A 201 10.93 -1.50 -10.48
N TYR A 202 11.68 -1.04 -9.49
CA TYR A 202 12.73 -1.80 -8.82
C TYR A 202 12.18 -2.86 -7.85
N LEU A 203 11.02 -2.62 -7.24
CA LEU A 203 10.42 -3.59 -6.34
C LEU A 203 10.17 -4.90 -7.09
N PRO A 204 10.48 -6.06 -6.47
CA PRO A 204 10.38 -7.35 -7.14
C PRO A 204 8.96 -7.50 -7.69
N LYS A 205 8.85 -7.49 -9.02
CA LYS A 205 7.62 -7.85 -9.71
C LYS A 205 7.42 -9.32 -9.39
N GLY A 206 6.53 -9.64 -8.45
CA GLY A 206 6.13 -11.02 -8.22
C GLY A 206 5.87 -11.67 -9.58
N SER A 207 6.63 -12.71 -9.91
CA SER A 207 6.34 -13.53 -11.07
C SER A 207 5.03 -14.23 -10.74
N ILE A 208 3.98 -13.88 -11.47
CA ILE A 208 2.72 -14.65 -11.51
C ILE A 208 2.85 -15.64 -12.68
N HIS A 209 4.00 -16.32 -12.74
CA HIS A 209 4.20 -17.47 -13.59
C HIS A 209 4.13 -18.69 -12.69
#